data_AF-A0A933VL66-F1
#
_entry.id   AF-A0A933VL66-F1
#
_cell.length_a   1.000
_cell.length_b   1.000
_cell.length_c   1.000
_cell.angle_alpha   90.00
_cell.angle_beta   90.00
_cell.angle_gamma   90.00
#
_symmetry.space_group_name_H-M   'P 1'
#
loop_
_entity.id
_entity.type
_entity.pdbx_description
1 polymer ?
#
loop_
_entity_poly.entity_id
_entity_poly.type
_entity_poly.pdbx_seq_one_letter_code
_entity_poly.pdbx_strand_id
1 'polypeptide(L)'
;TALLDGPEPHAAVPALARRTVRDRRGAGILGTIAALVHTGEPVLVVAADAHLRRRHLAGRVGGFDLTSWEALAADPALAGPYRHVVALDPPLHPDQEAALTAGGADGLAHLAWGDPELTCALGVLDRDFALRDGLAGAYRALRGGAALPDAVGARPAAAAGRLVAVLVELGLVEVDGDDVRVPPAERTDLERSATFRAAAARHAEGTAWLTRSRTARAA
;
A
#
# COMPACT_ATOMS: atom_id res chain seq x y z
N THR A 1 -46.88 -39.24 -12.93
CA THR A 1 -45.71 -39.47 -12.05
C THR A 1 -44.56 -38.66 -12.59
N ALA A 2 -44.40 -37.44 -12.09
CA ALA A 2 -43.39 -36.49 -12.55
C ALA A 2 -42.10 -36.69 -11.77
N LEU A 3 -41.00 -36.89 -12.49
CA LEU A 3 -39.63 -36.98 -11.99
C LEU A 3 -39.17 -35.56 -11.65
N LEU A 4 -38.93 -35.27 -10.38
CA LEU A 4 -38.35 -33.98 -9.95
C LEU A 4 -36.84 -34.02 -10.19
N ASP A 5 -36.38 -33.11 -11.04
CA ASP A 5 -34.98 -32.73 -11.21
C ASP A 5 -34.37 -32.36 -9.84
N GLY A 6 -33.32 -33.08 -9.46
CA GLY A 6 -32.51 -32.71 -8.30
C GLY A 6 -31.65 -31.49 -8.63
N PRO A 7 -31.32 -30.63 -7.65
CA PRO A 7 -30.41 -29.52 -7.90
C PRO A 7 -29.02 -30.07 -8.27
N GLU A 8 -28.55 -29.68 -9.46
CA GLU A 8 -27.19 -29.93 -9.94
C GLU A 8 -26.16 -29.50 -8.87
N PRO A 9 -25.14 -30.32 -8.58
CA PRO A 9 -24.11 -29.97 -7.61
C PRO A 9 -23.37 -28.72 -8.09
N HIS A 10 -23.48 -27.64 -7.32
CA HIS A 10 -22.76 -26.41 -7.56
C HIS A 10 -21.26 -26.72 -7.60
N ALA A 11 -20.66 -26.61 -8.79
CA ALA A 11 -19.24 -26.86 -9.00
C ALA A 11 -18.44 -26.08 -7.94
N ALA A 12 -17.67 -26.79 -7.12
CA ALA A 12 -16.82 -26.17 -6.12
C ALA A 12 -15.89 -25.19 -6.82
N VAL A 13 -16.01 -23.91 -6.48
CA VAL A 13 -15.09 -22.88 -6.95
C VAL A 13 -13.68 -23.35 -6.56
N PRO A 14 -12.76 -23.58 -7.52
CA PRO A 14 -11.42 -24.04 -7.19
C PRO A 14 -10.82 -23.03 -6.21
N ALA A 15 -10.34 -23.53 -5.07
CA ALA A 15 -9.60 -22.71 -4.12
C ALA A 15 -8.53 -21.97 -4.93
N LEU A 16 -8.64 -20.63 -4.96
CA LEU A 16 -7.70 -19.79 -5.68
C LEU A 16 -6.31 -20.25 -5.28
N ALA A 17 -5.52 -20.70 -6.26
CA ALA A 17 -4.16 -21.13 -6.01
C ALA A 17 -3.44 -20.01 -5.23
N ARG A 18 -2.59 -20.42 -4.28
CA ARG A 18 -1.81 -19.50 -3.46
C ARG A 18 -0.34 -19.77 -3.66
N ARG A 19 0.44 -18.70 -3.65
CA ARG A 19 1.89 -18.76 -3.65
C ARG A 19 2.38 -19.42 -2.37
N THR A 20 3.43 -20.23 -2.50
CA THR A 20 4.10 -20.79 -1.33
C THR A 20 4.91 -19.70 -0.62
N VAL A 21 4.64 -19.48 0.67
CA VAL A 21 5.33 -18.47 1.48
C VAL A 21 6.69 -18.96 1.93
N ARG A 22 7.72 -18.13 1.78
CA ARG A 22 9.09 -18.34 2.25
C ARG A 22 9.45 -17.21 3.20
N ASP A 23 9.69 -17.56 4.45
CA ASP A 23 10.14 -16.59 5.43
C ASP A 23 11.66 -16.38 5.29
N ARG A 24 12.05 -15.14 5.00
CA ARG A 24 13.44 -14.67 4.92
C ARG A 24 13.62 -13.40 5.76
N ARG A 25 12.73 -13.15 6.72
CA ARG A 25 12.80 -11.98 7.59
C ARG A 25 14.08 -12.01 8.41
N GLY A 26 14.65 -10.83 8.66
CA GLY A 26 15.94 -10.70 9.33
C GLY A 26 17.16 -11.07 8.49
N ALA A 27 17.00 -11.62 7.28
CA ALA A 27 18.09 -11.77 6.34
C ALA A 27 18.41 -10.42 5.65
N GLY A 28 19.61 -10.32 5.05
CA GLY A 28 19.98 -9.13 4.27
C GLY A 28 19.11 -8.99 3.02
N ILE A 29 18.40 -7.86 2.88
CA ILE A 29 17.49 -7.58 1.76
C ILE A 29 18.20 -7.66 0.41
N LEU A 30 19.36 -7.02 0.30
CA LEU A 30 20.13 -7.01 -0.95
C LEU A 30 20.56 -8.43 -1.34
N GLY A 31 21.04 -9.22 -0.38
CA GLY A 31 21.42 -10.61 -0.62
C GLY A 31 20.23 -11.48 -1.02
N THR A 32 19.07 -11.27 -0.38
CA THR A 32 17.83 -11.99 -0.70
C THR A 32 17.38 -11.70 -2.13
N ILE A 33 17.29 -10.43 -2.52
CA ILE A 33 16.87 -10.03 -3.87
C ILE A 33 17.91 -10.51 -4.90
N ALA A 34 19.20 -10.29 -4.66
CA ALA A 34 20.25 -10.70 -5.59
C ALA A 34 20.25 -12.22 -5.82
N ALA A 35 20.07 -13.02 -4.76
CA ALA A 35 20.00 -14.47 -4.88
C ALA A 35 18.79 -14.94 -5.71
N LEU A 36 17.64 -14.26 -5.58
CA LEU A 36 16.45 -14.55 -6.38
C LEU A 36 16.62 -14.12 -7.83
N VAL A 37 17.20 -12.95 -8.09
CA VAL A 37 17.49 -12.50 -9.45
C VAL A 37 18.47 -13.45 -10.16
N HIS A 38 19.43 -14.00 -9.43
CA HIS A 38 20.42 -14.93 -9.99
C HIS A 38 19.83 -16.27 -10.46
N THR A 39 18.60 -16.62 -10.06
CA THR A 39 17.91 -17.82 -10.60
C THR A 39 17.51 -17.64 -12.07
N GLY A 40 17.46 -16.41 -12.57
CA GLY A 40 16.93 -16.07 -13.89
C GLY A 40 15.39 -16.03 -13.94
N GLU A 41 14.70 -16.31 -12.82
CA GLU A 41 13.25 -16.24 -12.73
C GLU A 41 12.78 -14.79 -12.45
N PRO A 42 11.62 -14.36 -12.96
CA PRO A 42 11.16 -12.97 -12.79
C PRO A 42 10.81 -12.65 -11.33
N VAL A 43 11.32 -11.51 -10.85
CA VAL A 43 11.18 -11.01 -9.47
C VAL A 43 10.39 -9.70 -9.42
N LEU A 44 9.31 -9.69 -8.65
CA LEU A 44 8.60 -8.48 -8.24
C LEU A 44 8.91 -8.19 -6.78
N VAL A 45 9.40 -6.99 -6.50
CA VAL A 45 9.58 -6.47 -5.14
C VAL A 45 8.39 -5.56 -4.80
N VAL A 46 7.85 -5.72 -3.59
CA VAL A 46 6.73 -4.95 -3.08
C VAL A 46 7.17 -4.21 -1.84
N ALA A 47 6.89 -2.91 -1.81
CA ALA A 47 7.32 -2.01 -0.75
C ALA A 47 6.16 -1.14 -0.23
N ALA A 48 6.31 -0.61 0.97
CA ALA A 48 5.40 0.41 1.50
C ALA A 48 5.50 1.70 0.67
N ASP A 49 6.72 2.07 0.26
CA ASP A 49 6.99 3.19 -0.64
C ASP A 49 7.99 2.78 -1.73
N ALA A 50 7.46 2.50 -2.93
CA ALA A 50 8.26 2.05 -4.07
C ALA A 50 9.26 3.12 -4.55
N HIS A 51 8.95 4.41 -4.44
CA HIS A 51 9.87 5.46 -4.89
C HIS A 51 11.06 5.61 -3.95
N LEU A 52 10.81 5.59 -2.64
CA LEU A 52 11.85 5.59 -1.62
C LEU A 52 12.75 4.35 -1.76
N ARG A 53 12.16 3.16 -1.89
CA ARG A 53 12.94 1.92 -2.03
C ARG A 53 13.71 1.85 -3.35
N ARG A 54 13.17 2.39 -4.45
CA ARG A 54 13.92 2.50 -5.71
C ARG A 54 15.21 3.30 -5.53
N ARG A 55 15.16 4.44 -4.82
CA ARG A 55 16.35 5.25 -4.51
C ARG A 55 17.35 4.49 -3.64
N HIS A 56 16.88 3.72 -2.66
CA HIS A 56 17.75 2.93 -1.77
C HIS A 56 18.41 1.73 -2.45
N LEU A 57 17.78 1.16 -3.47
CA LEU A 57 18.28 -0.02 -4.20
C LEU A 57 19.09 0.37 -5.45
N ALA A 58 18.94 1.60 -5.95
CA ALA A 58 19.64 2.11 -7.11
C ALA A 58 21.15 1.90 -7.02
N GLY A 59 21.75 1.33 -8.07
CA GLY A 59 23.19 1.07 -8.15
C GLY A 59 23.71 -0.07 -7.28
N ARG A 60 22.83 -0.77 -6.53
CA ARG A 60 23.23 -1.87 -5.61
C ARG A 60 22.74 -3.23 -6.08
N VAL A 61 21.54 -3.29 -6.64
CA VAL A 61 20.92 -4.51 -7.17
C VAL A 61 19.94 -4.14 -8.28
N GLY A 62 19.82 -4.99 -9.30
CA GLY A 62 18.89 -4.82 -10.43
C GLY A 62 18.29 -6.17 -10.84
N GLY A 63 17.59 -6.22 -11.99
CA GLY A 63 16.97 -7.45 -12.50
C GLY A 63 15.64 -7.83 -11.83
N PHE A 64 14.97 -6.86 -11.23
CA PHE A 64 13.64 -7.02 -10.62
C PHE A 64 12.77 -5.80 -10.94
N ASP A 65 11.46 -5.99 -10.90
CA ASP A 65 10.48 -4.92 -10.94
C ASP A 65 10.04 -4.54 -9.52
N LEU A 66 9.58 -3.30 -9.33
CA LEU A 66 9.24 -2.75 -8.02
C LEU A 66 7.87 -2.07 -8.06
N THR A 67 7.00 -2.48 -7.14
CA THR A 67 5.65 -1.91 -6.96
C THR A 67 5.38 -1.53 -5.49
N SER A 68 4.32 -0.76 -5.26
CA SER A 68 3.84 -0.45 -3.92
C SER A 68 2.79 -1.46 -3.46
N TRP A 69 2.59 -1.55 -2.14
CA TRP A 69 1.48 -2.33 -1.59
C TRP A 69 0.11 -1.85 -2.06
N GLU A 70 -0.09 -0.54 -2.21
CA GLU A 70 -1.35 0.04 -2.68
C GLU A 70 -1.65 -0.37 -4.13
N ALA A 71 -0.64 -0.34 -5.01
CA ALA A 71 -0.80 -0.79 -6.39
C ALA A 71 -1.09 -2.29 -6.50
N LEU A 72 -0.36 -3.12 -5.73
CA LEU A 72 -0.58 -4.57 -5.74
C LEU A 72 -1.94 -4.98 -5.14
N ALA A 73 -2.41 -4.28 -4.10
CA ALA A 73 -3.73 -4.55 -3.52
C ALA A 73 -4.87 -4.12 -4.47
N ALA A 74 -4.68 -3.02 -5.21
CA ALA A 74 -5.64 -2.56 -6.21
C ALA A 74 -5.70 -3.50 -7.43
N ASP A 75 -4.55 -4.04 -7.85
CA ASP A 75 -4.46 -5.00 -8.95
C ASP A 75 -3.51 -6.17 -8.60
N PRO A 76 -4.05 -7.26 -8.03
CA PRO A 76 -3.26 -8.46 -7.75
C PRO A 76 -2.70 -9.15 -9.00
N ALA A 77 -3.25 -8.88 -10.19
CA ALA A 77 -2.75 -9.46 -11.44
C ALA A 77 -1.35 -8.95 -11.81
N LEU A 78 -0.92 -7.80 -11.24
CA LEU A 78 0.46 -7.30 -11.36
C LEU A 78 1.49 -8.34 -10.93
N ALA A 79 1.17 -9.22 -9.97
CA ALA A 79 2.07 -10.29 -9.55
C ALA A 79 2.08 -11.50 -10.49
N GLY A 80 1.09 -11.64 -11.37
CA GLY A 80 0.87 -12.83 -12.21
C GLY A 80 2.11 -13.30 -13.00
N PRO A 81 2.82 -12.41 -13.71
CA PRO A 81 4.01 -12.78 -14.50
C PRO A 81 5.23 -13.20 -13.66
N TYR A 82 5.22 -12.94 -12.36
CA TYR A 82 6.41 -13.10 -11.51
C TYR A 82 6.41 -14.42 -10.77
N ARG A 83 7.54 -15.12 -10.85
CA ARG A 83 7.78 -16.35 -10.11
C ARG A 83 8.05 -16.05 -8.64
N HIS A 84 8.75 -14.96 -8.36
CA HIS A 84 9.06 -14.50 -7.01
C HIS A 84 8.40 -13.15 -6.74
N VAL A 85 7.59 -13.07 -5.68
CA VAL A 85 7.06 -11.81 -5.14
C VAL A 85 7.68 -11.60 -3.77
N VAL A 86 8.37 -10.48 -3.56
CA VAL A 86 9.17 -10.20 -2.37
C VAL A 86 8.56 -9.04 -1.61
N ALA A 87 8.02 -9.31 -0.42
CA ALA A 87 7.64 -8.29 0.54
C ALA A 87 8.92 -7.72 1.19
N LEU A 88 9.41 -6.60 0.64
CA LEU A 88 10.59 -5.90 1.16
C LEU A 88 10.25 -5.14 2.44
N ASP A 89 9.08 -4.51 2.48
CA ASP A 89 8.47 -3.96 3.68
C ASP A 89 7.31 -4.88 4.11
N PRO A 90 6.95 -4.95 5.41
CA PRO A 90 5.75 -5.68 5.82
C PRO A 90 4.50 -5.11 5.12
N PRO A 91 3.49 -5.96 4.83
CA PRO A 91 2.18 -5.46 4.42
C PRO A 91 1.61 -4.58 5.54
N LEU A 92 1.06 -3.43 5.17
CA LEU A 92 0.46 -2.46 6.09
C LEU A 92 -0.92 -2.95 6.58
N HIS A 93 -1.57 -3.81 5.81
CA HIS A 93 -2.94 -4.27 6.07
C HIS A 93 -3.18 -5.73 5.61
N PRO A 94 -4.25 -6.40 6.08
CA PRO A 94 -4.52 -7.81 5.75
C PRO A 94 -4.77 -8.08 4.25
N ASP A 95 -5.42 -7.17 3.53
CA ASP A 95 -5.67 -7.26 2.09
C ASP A 95 -4.37 -7.24 1.27
N GLN A 96 -3.34 -6.55 1.76
CA GLN A 96 -2.02 -6.53 1.13
C GLN A 96 -1.28 -7.87 1.31
N GLU A 97 -1.43 -8.51 2.46
CA GLU A 97 -0.93 -9.88 2.67
C GLU A 97 -1.68 -10.90 1.79
N ALA A 98 -2.99 -10.73 1.62
CA ALA A 98 -3.77 -11.53 0.69
C ALA A 98 -3.28 -11.35 -0.76
N ALA A 99 -3.01 -10.12 -1.19
CA ALA A 99 -2.48 -9.82 -2.52
C ALA A 99 -1.07 -10.39 -2.73
N LEU A 100 -0.20 -10.38 -1.71
CA LEU A 100 1.13 -11.01 -1.75
C LEU A 100 1.05 -12.51 -2.05
N THR A 101 0.06 -13.20 -1.47
CA THR A 101 -0.08 -14.65 -1.56
C THR A 101 -0.95 -15.12 -2.72
N ALA A 102 -1.59 -14.19 -3.44
CA ALA A 102 -2.36 -14.49 -4.64
C ALA A 102 -1.45 -14.91 -5.82
N GLY A 103 -1.89 -15.90 -6.59
CA GLY A 103 -1.22 -16.32 -7.84
C GLY A 103 -1.19 -17.84 -8.04
N GLY A 104 -0.44 -18.30 -9.04
CA GLY A 104 -0.32 -19.75 -9.32
C GLY A 104 0.36 -20.52 -8.19
N ALA A 105 0.03 -21.81 -8.06
CA ALA A 105 0.55 -22.70 -7.00
C ALA A 105 2.08 -22.84 -7.02
N ASP A 106 2.69 -22.68 -8.21
CA ASP A 106 4.14 -22.74 -8.35
C ASP A 106 4.83 -21.40 -8.00
N GLY A 107 4.06 -20.33 -7.77
CA GLY A 107 4.59 -19.02 -7.39
C GLY A 107 5.10 -18.99 -5.95
N LEU A 108 6.09 -18.14 -5.70
CA LEU A 108 6.69 -17.96 -4.38
C LEU A 108 6.48 -16.53 -3.86
N ALA A 109 6.09 -16.41 -2.60
CA ALA A 109 6.01 -15.16 -1.86
C ALA A 109 7.11 -15.16 -0.79
N HIS A 110 7.96 -14.14 -0.74
CA HIS A 110 9.08 -14.05 0.19
C HIS A 110 8.86 -12.91 1.17
N LEU A 111 8.90 -13.19 2.47
CA LEU A 111 8.90 -12.16 3.51
C LEU A 111 10.36 -11.78 3.79
N ALA A 112 10.79 -10.57 3.42
CA ALA A 112 12.20 -10.19 3.44
C ALA A 112 12.51 -8.96 4.31
N TRP A 113 11.66 -8.64 5.27
CA TRP A 113 11.76 -7.42 6.09
C TRP A 113 12.36 -7.67 7.49
N GLY A 114 13.07 -6.67 8.01
CA GLY A 114 13.56 -6.61 9.38
C GLY A 114 12.91 -5.49 10.21
N ASP A 115 13.54 -5.13 11.33
CA ASP A 115 13.15 -3.96 12.13
C ASP A 115 13.23 -2.63 11.36
N PRO A 116 14.27 -2.36 10.56
CA PRO A 116 14.35 -1.13 9.79
C PRO A 116 13.18 -0.97 8.80
N GLU A 117 12.81 -2.06 8.12
CA GLU A 117 11.71 -2.10 7.16
C GLU A 117 10.36 -1.93 7.83
N LEU A 118 10.15 -2.56 8.98
CA LEU A 118 8.96 -2.36 9.78
C LEU A 118 8.83 -0.90 10.24
N THR A 119 9.93 -0.27 10.66
CA THR A 119 9.96 1.15 11.05
C THR A 119 9.64 2.04 9.85
N CYS A 120 10.20 1.74 8.68
CA CYS A 120 9.89 2.44 7.43
C CYS A 120 8.39 2.32 7.08
N ALA A 121 7.83 1.12 7.18
CA ALA A 121 6.42 0.84 6.91
C ALA A 121 5.47 1.62 7.86
N LEU A 122 5.80 1.70 9.16
CA LEU A 122 5.07 2.52 10.13
C LEU A 122 5.13 4.00 9.75
N GLY A 123 6.30 4.52 9.37
CA GLY A 123 6.44 5.92 8.94
C GLY A 123 5.63 6.22 7.66
N VAL A 124 5.55 5.27 6.72
CA VAL A 124 4.70 5.39 5.53
C VAL A 124 3.21 5.39 5.91
N LEU A 125 2.78 4.46 6.78
CA LEU A 125 1.41 4.40 7.28
C LEU A 125 0.99 5.72 7.94
N ASP A 126 1.84 6.25 8.81
CA ASP A 126 1.60 7.54 9.48
C ASP A 126 1.50 8.68 8.47
N ARG A 127 2.47 8.79 7.56
CA ARG A 127 2.50 9.84 6.53
C ARG A 127 1.24 9.83 5.65
N ASP A 128 0.76 8.64 5.28
CA ASP A 128 -0.26 8.48 4.25
C ASP A 128 -1.69 8.38 4.77
N PHE A 129 -1.87 8.14 6.08
CA PHE A 129 -3.19 7.97 6.70
C PHE A 129 -3.42 8.77 8.00
N ALA A 130 -2.38 9.21 8.73
CA ALA A 130 -2.54 10.14 9.86
C ALA A 130 -2.69 11.59 9.35
N LEU A 131 -3.79 11.85 8.64
CA LEU A 131 -3.91 13.00 7.74
C LEU A 131 -3.91 14.38 8.43
N ARG A 132 -4.15 14.47 9.74
CA ARG A 132 -4.41 15.75 10.43
C ARG A 132 -3.30 16.79 10.20
N ASP A 133 -2.04 16.42 10.39
CA ASP A 133 -0.92 17.35 10.22
C ASP A 133 -0.66 17.67 8.75
N GLY A 134 -0.79 16.66 7.88
CA GLY A 134 -0.71 16.82 6.43
C GLY A 134 -1.75 17.79 5.88
N LEU A 135 -3.00 17.68 6.34
CA LEU A 135 -4.11 18.57 5.97
C LEU A 135 -3.87 19.99 6.45
N ALA A 136 -3.45 20.16 7.71
CA ALA A 136 -3.14 21.48 8.25
C ALA A 136 -2.01 22.17 7.46
N GLY A 137 -0.96 21.43 7.10
CA GLY A 137 0.14 21.91 6.27
C GLY A 137 -0.32 22.31 4.87
N ALA A 138 -0.98 21.39 4.16
CA ALA A 138 -1.45 21.60 2.79
C ALA A 138 -2.44 22.78 2.71
N TYR A 139 -3.42 22.84 3.61
CA TYR A 139 -4.38 23.93 3.64
C TYR A 139 -3.74 25.29 3.91
N ARG A 140 -2.79 25.37 4.85
CA ARG A 140 -2.04 26.62 5.10
C ARG A 140 -1.24 27.06 3.89
N ALA A 141 -0.60 26.14 3.19
CA ALA A 141 0.16 26.43 1.98
C ALA A 141 -0.77 26.95 0.86
N LEU A 142 -1.88 26.27 0.60
CA LEU A 142 -2.88 26.70 -0.39
C LEU A 142 -3.46 28.07 -0.06
N ARG A 143 -3.82 28.31 1.20
CA ARG A 143 -4.30 29.62 1.67
C ARG A 143 -3.24 30.72 1.52
N GLY A 144 -1.96 30.35 1.59
CA GLY A 144 -0.83 31.24 1.31
C GLY A 144 -0.54 31.44 -0.18
N GLY A 145 -1.32 30.84 -1.08
CA GLY A 145 -1.17 30.96 -2.54
C GLY A 145 -0.23 29.94 -3.18
N ALA A 146 0.19 28.88 -2.48
CA ALA A 146 0.98 27.82 -3.08
C ALA A 146 0.15 27.05 -4.13
N ALA A 147 0.81 26.59 -5.20
CA ALA A 147 0.20 25.68 -6.14
C ALA A 147 -0.07 24.31 -5.49
N LEU A 148 -1.03 23.56 -6.03
CA LEU A 148 -1.43 22.28 -5.45
C LEU A 148 -0.27 21.28 -5.29
N PRO A 149 0.59 21.05 -6.29
CA PRO A 149 1.72 20.12 -6.15
C PRO A 149 2.67 20.49 -5.00
N ASP A 150 2.91 21.79 -4.80
CA ASP A 150 3.77 22.28 -3.72
C ASP A 150 3.11 22.11 -2.34
N ALA A 151 1.80 22.36 -2.26
CA ALA A 151 1.04 22.23 -1.02
C ALA A 151 0.93 20.77 -0.53
N VAL A 152 0.74 19.81 -1.44
CA VAL A 152 0.73 18.38 -1.07
C VAL A 152 2.14 17.79 -0.98
N GLY A 153 3.16 18.48 -1.50
CA GLY A 153 4.57 18.08 -1.46
C GLY A 153 4.85 16.78 -2.21
N ALA A 154 6.02 16.18 -1.94
CA ALA A 154 6.50 14.96 -2.62
C ALA A 154 5.79 13.65 -2.19
N ARG A 155 4.49 13.72 -1.87
CA ARG A 155 3.69 12.55 -1.47
C ARG A 155 3.37 11.66 -2.68
N PRO A 156 3.18 10.34 -2.50
CA PRO A 156 2.58 9.51 -3.51
C PRO A 156 1.21 10.05 -3.94
N ALA A 157 0.85 9.85 -5.22
CA ALA A 157 -0.37 10.43 -5.81
C ALA A 157 -1.64 10.08 -5.03
N ALA A 158 -1.77 8.83 -4.54
CA ALA A 158 -2.93 8.43 -3.76
C ALA A 158 -3.01 9.12 -2.38
N ALA A 159 -1.86 9.30 -1.71
CA ALA A 159 -1.80 10.01 -0.43
C ALA A 159 -2.09 11.52 -0.62
N ALA A 160 -1.55 12.13 -1.68
CA ALA A 160 -1.91 13.49 -2.08
C ALA A 160 -3.41 13.61 -2.39
N GLY A 161 -3.95 12.69 -3.18
CA GLY A 161 -5.37 12.63 -3.52
C GLY A 161 -6.28 12.53 -2.28
N ARG A 162 -5.90 11.75 -1.26
CA ARG A 162 -6.62 11.71 0.02
C ARG A 162 -6.66 13.08 0.70
N LEU A 163 -5.56 13.83 0.74
CA LEU A 163 -5.56 15.18 1.32
C LEU A 163 -6.49 16.12 0.55
N VAL A 164 -6.41 16.11 -0.78
CA VAL A 164 -7.25 16.96 -1.63
C VAL A 164 -8.72 16.61 -1.48
N ALA A 165 -9.06 15.33 -1.49
CA ALA A 165 -10.44 14.87 -1.30
C ALA A 165 -11.04 15.36 0.02
N VAL A 166 -10.29 15.30 1.14
CA VAL A 166 -10.76 15.83 2.42
C VAL A 166 -11.00 17.34 2.34
N LEU A 167 -10.07 18.10 1.74
CA LEU A 167 -10.23 19.56 1.63
C LEU A 167 -11.45 19.93 0.77
N VAL A 168 -11.71 19.19 -0.30
CA VAL A 168 -12.88 19.37 -1.17
C VAL A 168 -14.18 18.99 -0.45
N GLU A 169 -14.23 17.83 0.21
CA GLU A 169 -15.42 17.37 0.96
C GLU A 169 -15.84 18.35 2.07
N LEU A 170 -14.87 19.05 2.66
CA LEU A 170 -15.09 20.04 3.70
C LEU A 170 -15.38 21.45 3.15
N GLY A 171 -15.35 21.64 1.84
CA GLY A 171 -15.52 22.94 1.19
C GLY A 171 -14.39 23.93 1.52
N LEU A 172 -13.21 23.42 1.90
CA LEU A 172 -12.02 24.23 2.20
C LEU A 172 -11.23 24.58 0.93
N VAL A 173 -11.44 23.81 -0.13
CA VAL A 173 -10.83 23.96 -1.44
C VAL A 173 -11.83 23.59 -2.52
N GLU A 174 -11.84 24.35 -3.62
CA GLU A 174 -12.51 23.99 -4.87
C GLU A 174 -11.44 23.69 -5.93
N VAL A 175 -11.63 22.62 -6.69
CA VAL A 175 -10.69 22.20 -7.75
C VAL A 175 -11.45 22.20 -9.09
N ASP A 176 -10.91 22.90 -10.08
CA ASP A 176 -11.44 22.98 -11.44
C ASP A 176 -10.29 22.75 -12.45
N GLY A 177 -10.16 21.50 -12.91
CA GLY A 177 -8.99 21.09 -13.68
C GLY A 177 -7.71 21.24 -12.84
N ASP A 178 -6.78 22.07 -13.33
CA ASP A 178 -5.52 22.40 -12.64
C ASP A 178 -5.65 23.61 -11.69
N ASP A 179 -6.79 24.32 -11.71
CA ASP A 179 -7.03 25.48 -10.87
C ASP A 179 -7.54 25.07 -9.48
N VAL A 180 -6.97 25.71 -8.46
CA VAL A 180 -7.35 25.49 -7.05
C VAL A 180 -7.75 26.82 -6.42
N ARG A 181 -8.96 26.88 -5.87
CA ARG A 181 -9.48 28.05 -5.15
C ARG A 181 -9.71 27.72 -3.69
N VAL A 182 -9.33 28.67 -2.82
CA VAL A 182 -9.54 28.57 -1.37
C VAL A 182 -10.64 29.56 -0.97
N PRO A 183 -11.89 29.11 -0.75
CA PRO A 183 -12.96 29.99 -0.32
C PRO A 183 -12.73 30.52 1.10
N PRO A 184 -13.45 31.57 1.52
CA PRO A 184 -13.49 32.00 2.92
C PRO A 184 -14.01 30.86 3.79
N ALA A 185 -13.13 30.20 4.53
CA ALA A 185 -13.49 29.03 5.32
C ALA A 185 -13.90 29.41 6.75
N GLU A 186 -15.00 28.83 7.20
CA GLU A 186 -15.33 28.76 8.62
C GLU A 186 -14.60 27.58 9.30
N ARG A 187 -14.53 27.62 10.63
CA ARG A 187 -13.97 26.52 11.41
C ARG A 187 -14.78 25.25 11.12
N THR A 188 -14.10 24.26 10.54
CA THR A 188 -14.74 23.02 10.08
C THR A 188 -14.25 21.83 10.89
N ASP A 189 -15.15 20.88 11.15
CA ASP A 189 -14.84 19.61 11.78
C ASP A 189 -14.39 18.58 10.74
N LEU A 190 -13.21 18.00 10.94
CA LEU A 190 -12.63 16.99 10.05
C LEU A 190 -13.49 15.73 9.98
N GLU A 191 -14.20 15.39 11.06
CA GLU A 191 -15.07 14.21 11.12
C GLU A 191 -16.24 14.27 10.15
N ARG A 192 -16.53 15.43 9.52
CA ARG A 192 -17.54 15.54 8.45
C ARG A 192 -17.07 14.89 7.14
N SER A 193 -15.77 14.82 6.89
CA SER A 193 -15.20 14.20 5.69
C SER A 193 -15.24 12.68 5.78
N ALA A 194 -15.84 12.03 4.78
CA ALA A 194 -15.85 10.58 4.65
C ALA A 194 -14.45 10.04 4.39
N THR A 195 -13.66 10.74 3.56
CA THR A 195 -12.28 10.37 3.29
C THR A 195 -11.41 10.45 4.55
N PHE A 196 -11.60 11.47 5.38
CA PHE A 196 -10.85 11.60 6.64
C PHE A 196 -11.15 10.45 7.59
N ARG A 197 -12.43 10.11 7.78
CA ARG A 197 -12.84 8.98 8.63
C ARG A 197 -12.30 7.64 8.10
N ALA A 198 -12.38 7.41 6.79
CA ALA A 198 -11.85 6.22 6.16
C ALA A 198 -10.33 6.12 6.36
N ALA A 199 -9.60 7.22 6.19
CA ALA A 199 -8.15 7.25 6.41
C ALA A 199 -7.79 7.01 7.88
N ALA A 200 -8.53 7.60 8.83
CA ALA A 200 -8.32 7.37 10.26
C ALA A 200 -8.59 5.91 10.66
N ALA A 201 -9.67 5.32 10.16
CA ALA A 201 -9.97 3.89 10.38
C ALA A 201 -8.87 3.00 9.80
N ARG A 202 -8.41 3.31 8.58
CA ARG A 202 -7.33 2.58 7.91
C ARG A 202 -6.01 2.72 8.66
N HIS A 203 -5.67 3.90 9.16
CA HIS A 203 -4.51 4.14 10.01
C HIS A 203 -4.54 3.25 11.26
N ALA A 204 -5.65 3.27 12.00
CA ALA A 204 -5.82 2.48 13.21
C ALA A 204 -5.70 0.96 12.95
N GLU A 205 -6.33 0.46 11.88
CA GLU A 205 -6.20 -0.94 11.45
C GLU A 205 -4.74 -1.29 11.15
N GLY A 206 -4.04 -0.44 10.39
CA GLY A 206 -2.65 -0.65 10.01
C GLY A 206 -1.70 -0.64 11.21
N THR A 207 -1.91 0.27 12.17
CA THR A 207 -1.10 0.33 13.40
C THR A 207 -1.26 -0.95 14.21
N ALA A 208 -2.50 -1.41 14.39
CA ALA A 208 -2.80 -2.65 15.09
C ALA A 208 -2.21 -3.86 14.35
N TRP A 209 -2.30 -3.90 13.03
CA TRP A 209 -1.72 -4.93 12.17
C TRP A 209 -0.20 -5.02 12.33
N LEU A 210 0.51 -3.92 12.08
CA LEU A 210 1.98 -3.87 12.13
C LEU A 210 2.54 -4.12 13.54
N THR A 211 1.82 -3.69 14.58
CA THR A 211 2.20 -3.98 15.97
C THR A 211 2.10 -5.47 16.27
N ARG A 212 1.03 -6.16 15.81
CA ARG A 212 0.94 -7.63 15.92
C ARG A 212 2.05 -8.32 15.15
N SER A 213 2.35 -7.88 13.92
CA SER A 213 3.44 -8.44 13.11
C SER A 213 4.81 -8.29 13.78
N ARG A 214 5.01 -7.22 14.56
CA ARG A 214 6.20 -7.01 15.39
C ARG A 214 6.29 -8.04 16.51
N THR A 215 5.21 -8.22 17.27
CA THR A 215 5.16 -9.17 18.39
C THR A 215 5.32 -10.61 17.92
N ALA A 216 4.68 -11.00 16.82
CA ALA A 216 4.80 -12.33 16.24
C ALA A 216 6.21 -12.68 15.74
N ARG A 217 7.09 -11.68 15.57
CA ARG A 217 8.50 -11.89 15.22
C ARG A 217 9.43 -11.95 16.44
N ALA A 218 8.97 -11.49 17.60
CA ALA A 218 9.73 -11.48 18.85
C ALA A 218 9.50 -12.75 19.70
N ALA A 219 8.47 -13.54 19.38
CA ALA A 219 8.15 -14.83 19.97
C ALA A 219 8.80 -15.98 19.18
#